data_AF-A0A7C5L692-F1
#
_entry.id   AF-A0A7C5L692-F1
#
_cell.length_a   1.000
_cell.length_b   1.000
_cell.length_c   1.000
_cell.angle_alpha   90.00
_cell.angle_beta   90.00
_cell.angle_gamma   90.00
#
_symmetry.space_group_name_H-M   'P 1'
#
loop_
_entity.id
_entity.type
_entity.pdbx_description
1 polymer ?
#
loop_
_entity_poly.entity_id
_entity_poly.type
_entity_poly.pdbx_seq_one_letter_code
_entity_poly.pdbx_strand_id
1 'polypeptide(L)'
;MRVRTLFIALSAVVVVVLAAWILATGSVLDASDIWVKVSENNATIFLNLHNKGLLPDCATAVEVIGEGSVGTISLRAGLYKTTMDNNLIKVSKICVNPLSTVKLQETNVEGYRIIVLGDVEKIKVYHIYITFESGEILHLHAVPGIQHQRIAMCSIDVENV
;
A
#
# COMPACT_ATOMS: atom_id res chain seq x y z
N MET A 1 55.33 1.51 5.61
CA MET A 1 54.33 2.51 5.15
C MET A 1 53.19 1.92 4.31
N ARG A 2 53.42 0.94 3.40
CA ARG A 2 52.39 0.40 2.49
C ARG A 2 51.16 -0.26 3.15
N VAL A 3 51.31 -0.92 4.30
CA VAL A 3 50.21 -1.66 4.95
C VAL A 3 49.14 -0.72 5.52
N ARG A 4 49.53 0.41 6.12
CA ARG A 4 48.58 1.39 6.67
C ARG A 4 47.72 2.04 5.60
N THR A 5 48.29 2.37 4.44
CA THR A 5 47.55 2.96 3.32
C THR A 5 46.56 1.98 2.72
N LEU A 6 46.92 0.69 2.66
CA LEU A 6 46.03 -0.36 2.18
C LEU A 6 44.83 -0.58 3.13
N PHE A 7 45.04 -0.54 4.45
CA PHE A 7 43.96 -0.63 5.43
C PHE A 7 43.00 0.56 5.38
N ILE A 8 43.50 1.78 5.17
CA ILE A 8 42.67 2.98 5.05
C ILE A 8 41.84 2.94 3.76
N ALA A 9 42.44 2.49 2.65
CA ALA A 9 41.70 2.31 1.40
C ALA A 9 40.62 1.22 1.54
N LEU A 10 40.94 0.11 2.21
CA LEU A 10 39.99 -0.98 2.43
C LEU A 10 38.82 -0.54 3.32
N SER A 11 39.08 0.19 4.42
CA SER A 11 38.01 0.67 5.30
C SER A 11 37.13 1.71 4.62
N ALA A 12 37.70 2.59 3.80
CA ALA A 12 36.92 3.56 3.01
C ALA A 12 35.97 2.86 2.03
N VAL A 13 36.44 1.82 1.33
CA VAL A 13 35.58 1.03 0.42
C VAL A 13 34.47 0.32 1.19
N VAL A 14 34.78 -0.29 2.34
CA VAL A 14 33.77 -0.95 3.18
C VAL A 14 32.71 0.04 3.67
N VAL A 15 33.10 1.25 4.09
CA VAL A 15 32.15 2.29 4.54
C VAL A 15 31.24 2.75 3.39
N VAL A 16 31.78 2.94 2.18
CA VAL A 16 30.99 3.35 1.00
C VAL A 16 30.01 2.25 0.59
N VAL A 17 30.42 0.99 0.61
CA VAL A 17 29.54 -0.16 0.30
C VAL A 17 28.43 -0.28 1.35
N LEU A 18 28.75 -0.15 2.64
CA LEU A 18 27.74 -0.20 3.70
C LEU A 18 26.77 0.99 3.63
N ALA A 19 27.24 2.19 3.31
CA ALA A 19 26.38 3.36 3.13
C ALA A 19 25.42 3.20 1.93
N ALA A 20 25.89 2.64 0.82
CA ALA A 20 25.05 2.36 -0.34
C ALA A 20 23.96 1.31 -0.04
N TRP A 21 24.25 0.32 0.80
CA TRP A 21 23.26 -0.66 1.25
C TRP A 21 22.17 -0.03 2.12
N ILE A 22 22.51 0.93 2.98
CA ILE A 22 21.53 1.65 3.82
C ILE A 22 20.63 2.56 2.95
N LEU A 23 21.13 3.09 1.83
CA LEU A 23 20.34 3.89 0.91
C LEU A 23 19.44 3.04 0.00
N ALA A 24 19.77 1.77 -0.23
CA ALA A 24 18.96 0.83 -0.99
C ALA A 24 17.87 0.12 -0.16
N THR A 25 17.79 0.37 1.15
CA THR A 25 16.75 -0.20 2.03
C THR A 25 15.58 0.78 2.17
N GLY A 26 14.88 1.04 1.07
CA GLY A 26 13.62 1.80 1.08
C GLY A 26 12.48 1.06 1.80
N SER A 27 11.30 1.66 1.82
CA SER A 27 10.06 0.90 2.01
C SER A 27 9.90 -0.07 0.83
N VAL A 28 9.38 -1.27 1.11
CA VAL A 28 9.05 -2.25 0.08
C VAL A 28 7.66 -2.73 0.40
N LEU A 29 6.67 -2.12 -0.25
CA LEU A 29 5.28 -2.31 0.09
C LEU A 29 4.66 -3.42 -0.75
N ASP A 30 3.73 -4.18 -0.18
CA ASP A 30 3.03 -5.26 -0.87
C ASP A 30 1.62 -5.40 -0.27
N ALA A 31 0.68 -5.97 -1.02
CA ALA A 31 -0.64 -6.28 -0.50
C ALA A 31 -1.08 -7.72 -0.76
N SER A 32 -1.73 -8.31 0.24
CA SER A 32 -2.34 -9.64 0.13
C SER A 32 -3.79 -9.63 0.58
N ASP A 33 -4.50 -10.74 0.29
CA ASP A 33 -5.85 -11.03 0.78
C ASP A 33 -6.84 -9.90 0.45
N ILE A 34 -6.80 -9.44 -0.79
CA ILE A 34 -7.62 -8.31 -1.23
C ILE A 34 -9.03 -8.81 -1.49
N TRP A 35 -10.01 -8.15 -0.89
CA TRP A 35 -11.43 -8.43 -1.12
C TRP A 35 -12.28 -7.17 -1.00
N VAL A 36 -13.39 -7.15 -1.75
CA VAL A 36 -14.33 -6.04 -1.80
C VAL A 36 -15.68 -6.51 -1.30
N LYS A 37 -16.22 -5.80 -0.31
CA LYS A 37 -17.60 -5.93 0.14
C LYS A 37 -18.43 -4.81 -0.45
N VAL A 38 -19.41 -5.15 -1.27
CA VAL A 38 -20.36 -4.18 -1.81
C VAL A 38 -21.55 -4.06 -0.87
N SER A 39 -22.01 -2.84 -0.66
CA SER A 39 -23.20 -2.49 0.12
C SER A 39 -23.96 -1.40 -0.63
N GLU A 40 -25.16 -1.08 -0.14
CA GLU A 40 -26.00 -0.05 -0.74
C GLU A 40 -25.26 1.30 -0.71
N ASN A 41 -24.94 1.85 -1.89
CA ASN A 41 -24.22 3.12 -2.11
C ASN A 41 -22.74 3.20 -1.66
N ASN A 42 -22.13 2.10 -1.20
CA ASN A 42 -20.70 2.08 -0.87
C ASN A 42 -20.09 0.69 -1.02
N ALA A 43 -18.77 0.65 -1.21
CA ALA A 43 -17.99 -0.57 -1.16
C ALA A 43 -16.86 -0.41 -0.15
N THR A 44 -16.62 -1.45 0.64
CA THR A 44 -15.48 -1.52 1.56
C THR A 44 -14.43 -2.44 0.97
N ILE A 45 -13.22 -1.93 0.80
CA ILE A 45 -12.05 -2.70 0.36
C ILE A 45 -11.24 -3.08 1.60
N PHE A 46 -10.90 -4.35 1.65
CA PHE A 46 -10.12 -4.97 2.69
C PHE A 46 -8.89 -5.64 2.06
N LEU A 47 -7.76 -5.57 2.75
CA LEU A 47 -6.48 -6.08 2.30
C LEU A 47 -5.49 -6.08 3.48
N ASN A 48 -4.39 -6.81 3.35
CA ASN A 48 -3.27 -6.72 4.26
C ASN A 48 -2.16 -5.92 3.58
N LEU A 49 -1.73 -4.80 4.17
CA LEU A 49 -0.56 -4.06 3.72
C LEU A 49 0.67 -4.59 4.44
N HIS A 50 1.66 -5.03 3.67
CA HIS A 50 2.95 -5.49 4.16
C HIS A 50 4.02 -4.47 3.82
N ASN A 51 4.91 -4.21 4.77
CA ASN A 51 6.15 -3.50 4.50
C ASN A 51 7.31 -4.47 4.77
N LYS A 52 7.98 -4.91 3.70
CA LYS A 52 9.15 -5.78 3.75
C LYS A 52 10.46 -4.97 3.81
N GLY A 53 10.36 -3.66 3.73
CA GLY A 53 11.46 -2.72 3.84
C GLY A 53 11.87 -2.46 5.30
N LEU A 54 12.99 -1.74 5.45
CA LEU A 54 13.53 -1.36 6.75
C LEU A 54 13.10 0.04 7.21
N LEU A 55 12.45 0.81 6.33
CA LEU A 55 11.90 2.13 6.63
C LEU A 55 10.37 2.09 6.72
N PRO A 56 9.74 2.82 7.66
CA PRO A 56 8.30 2.96 7.72
C PRO A 56 7.79 3.74 6.51
N ASP A 57 6.52 3.50 6.15
CA ASP A 57 5.84 4.30 5.14
C ASP A 57 4.36 4.46 5.50
N CYS A 58 3.70 5.47 4.94
CA CYS A 58 2.30 5.75 5.22
C CYS A 58 1.50 5.93 3.93
N ALA A 59 0.41 5.19 3.79
CA ALA A 59 -0.58 5.42 2.75
C ALA A 59 -1.30 6.74 3.06
N THR A 60 -1.27 7.70 2.12
CA THR A 60 -1.86 9.06 2.29
C THR A 60 -3.07 9.30 1.41
N ALA A 61 -3.15 8.61 0.27
CA ALA A 61 -4.24 8.75 -0.68
C ALA A 61 -4.63 7.39 -1.25
N VAL A 62 -5.91 7.27 -1.59
CA VAL A 62 -6.44 6.13 -2.32
C VAL A 62 -7.35 6.64 -3.43
N GLU A 63 -7.07 6.18 -4.64
CA GLU A 63 -7.90 6.40 -5.81
C GLU A 63 -8.44 5.05 -6.26
N VAL A 64 -9.71 5.04 -6.66
CA VAL A 64 -10.37 3.81 -7.11
C VAL A 64 -11.04 4.09 -8.45
N ILE A 65 -10.70 3.29 -9.44
CA ILE A 65 -11.35 3.29 -10.75
C ILE A 65 -12.17 2.00 -10.83
N GLY A 66 -13.48 2.15 -10.97
CA GLY A 66 -14.39 1.03 -11.18
C GLY A 66 -14.57 0.77 -12.66
N GLU A 67 -14.41 -0.48 -13.09
CA GLU A 67 -14.79 -0.94 -14.42
C GLU A 67 -16.08 -1.75 -14.33
N GLY A 68 -17.09 -1.33 -15.08
CA GLY A 68 -18.40 -1.97 -15.13
C GLY A 68 -18.89 -2.15 -16.56
N SER A 69 -20.13 -2.62 -16.72
CA SER A 69 -20.73 -2.86 -18.04
C SER A 69 -20.88 -1.59 -18.89
N VAL A 70 -20.79 -0.41 -18.28
CA VAL A 70 -21.00 0.91 -18.91
C VAL A 70 -19.67 1.64 -19.12
N GLY A 71 -18.53 0.98 -18.87
CA GLY A 71 -17.18 1.55 -18.98
C GLY A 71 -16.50 1.78 -17.62
N THR A 72 -15.48 2.63 -17.63
CA THR A 72 -14.67 2.98 -16.45
C THR A 72 -15.18 4.26 -15.79
N ILE A 73 -15.30 4.27 -14.47
CA ILE A 73 -15.70 5.42 -13.67
C ILE A 73 -14.74 5.64 -12.50
N SER A 74 -14.33 6.89 -12.27
CA SER A 74 -13.57 7.25 -11.07
C SER A 74 -14.50 7.30 -9.86
N LEU A 75 -14.16 6.57 -8.81
CA LEU A 75 -14.93 6.50 -7.58
C LEU A 75 -14.21 7.25 -6.46
N ARG A 76 -15.00 7.86 -5.57
CA ARG A 76 -14.44 8.58 -4.43
C ARG A 76 -14.06 7.58 -3.34
N ALA A 77 -12.79 7.47 -3.02
CA ALA A 77 -12.30 6.60 -1.96
C ALA A 77 -11.65 7.39 -0.81
N GLY A 78 -11.54 6.75 0.36
CA GLY A 78 -10.86 7.31 1.51
C GLY A 78 -10.39 6.25 2.50
N LEU A 79 -9.43 6.63 3.33
CA LEU A 79 -8.90 5.83 4.43
C LEU A 79 -9.74 6.06 5.68
N TYR A 80 -10.13 4.97 6.35
CA TYR A 80 -10.94 5.03 7.56
C TYR A 80 -10.40 4.12 8.65
N LYS A 81 -10.62 4.52 9.91
CA LYS A 81 -10.33 3.74 11.11
C LYS A 81 -11.62 3.51 11.88
N THR A 82 -11.86 2.26 12.27
CA THR A 82 -12.89 1.87 13.23
C THR A 82 -12.34 2.09 14.64
N THR A 83 -13.05 2.82 15.49
CA THR A 83 -12.72 2.98 16.91
C THR A 83 -13.39 1.90 17.76
N MET A 84 -13.01 1.81 19.04
CA MET A 84 -13.62 0.86 20.00
C MET A 84 -15.14 1.02 20.14
N ASP A 85 -15.66 2.23 19.94
CA ASP A 85 -17.10 2.52 19.95
C ASP A 85 -17.79 2.13 18.62
N ASN A 86 -17.11 1.37 17.76
CA ASN A 86 -17.53 1.00 16.42
C ASN A 86 -17.84 2.21 15.51
N ASN A 87 -17.24 3.37 15.80
CA ASN A 87 -17.37 4.55 14.97
C ASN A 87 -16.32 4.52 13.85
N LEU A 88 -16.75 4.93 12.67
CA LEU A 88 -15.91 4.99 11.49
C LEU A 88 -15.42 6.42 11.28
N ILE A 89 -14.12 6.65 11.44
CA ILE A 89 -13.51 7.97 11.32
C ILE A 89 -12.59 8.00 10.11
N LYS A 90 -12.76 9.00 9.24
CA LYS A 90 -11.84 9.24 8.13
C LYS A 90 -10.47 9.64 8.69
N VAL A 91 -9.42 8.97 8.24
CA VAL A 91 -8.04 9.30 8.60
C VAL A 91 -7.30 9.88 7.42
N SER A 92 -6.28 10.71 7.69
CA SER A 92 -5.43 11.27 6.64
C SER A 92 -4.37 10.27 6.15
N LYS A 93 -3.96 9.32 6.99
CA LYS A 93 -2.97 8.31 6.63
C LYS A 93 -3.05 7.02 7.44
N ILE A 94 -2.49 5.95 6.88
CA ILE A 94 -2.28 4.65 7.53
C ILE A 94 -0.81 4.28 7.39
N CYS A 95 -0.09 4.18 8.50
CA CYS A 95 1.35 3.88 8.50
C CYS A 95 1.62 2.39 8.71
N VAL A 96 2.56 1.85 7.94
CA VAL A 96 3.04 0.47 8.00
C VAL A 96 4.50 0.50 8.42
N ASN A 97 4.77 0.01 9.63
CA ASN A 97 6.12 -0.03 10.19
C ASN A 97 7.04 -0.99 9.42
N PRO A 98 8.37 -0.86 9.54
CA PRO A 98 9.33 -1.79 8.94
C PRO A 98 9.03 -3.24 9.30
N LEU A 99 9.21 -4.15 8.34
CA LEU A 99 9.06 -5.60 8.52
C LEU A 99 7.74 -6.00 9.19
N SER A 100 6.66 -5.24 8.94
CA SER A 100 5.38 -5.40 9.63
C SER A 100 4.22 -5.51 8.66
N THR A 101 3.03 -5.78 9.20
CA THR A 101 1.79 -5.90 8.43
C THR A 101 0.68 -5.14 9.13
N VAL A 102 -0.02 -4.29 8.39
CA VAL A 102 -1.25 -3.64 8.82
C VAL A 102 -2.43 -4.31 8.13
N LYS A 103 -3.33 -4.86 8.93
CA LYS A 103 -4.50 -5.59 8.43
C LYS A 103 -5.67 -4.63 8.29
N LEU A 104 -6.15 -4.46 7.07
CA LEU A 104 -7.40 -3.75 6.79
C LEU A 104 -8.50 -4.80 6.63
N GLN A 105 -9.08 -5.23 7.74
CA GLN A 105 -10.04 -6.35 7.78
C GLN A 105 -11.37 -5.92 8.40
N GLU A 106 -12.42 -6.71 8.16
CA GLU A 106 -13.71 -6.54 8.81
C GLU A 106 -13.58 -6.98 10.28
N THR A 107 -13.48 -6.00 11.18
CA THR A 107 -13.38 -6.21 12.64
C THR A 107 -14.34 -5.28 13.35
N ASN A 108 -14.95 -5.79 14.43
CA ASN A 108 -15.89 -5.06 15.29
C ASN A 108 -15.21 -4.28 16.43
N VAL A 109 -13.87 -4.34 16.54
CA VAL A 109 -13.16 -3.89 17.74
C VAL A 109 -12.28 -2.69 17.44
N GLU A 110 -11.36 -2.82 16.47
CA GLU A 110 -10.56 -1.73 15.95
C GLU A 110 -9.94 -2.20 14.63
N GLY A 111 -9.77 -1.32 13.66
CA GLY A 111 -9.17 -1.69 12.39
C GLY A 111 -9.22 -0.58 11.35
N TYR A 112 -8.42 -0.74 10.31
CA TYR A 112 -8.44 0.15 9.17
C TYR A 112 -9.26 -0.45 8.02
N ARG A 113 -9.82 0.40 7.17
CA ARG A 113 -10.52 -0.01 5.95
C ARG A 113 -10.51 1.13 4.94
N ILE A 114 -10.56 0.76 3.66
CA ILE A 114 -10.75 1.71 2.57
C ILE A 114 -12.22 1.68 2.21
N ILE A 115 -12.87 2.84 2.16
CA ILE A 115 -14.28 2.96 1.77
C ILE A 115 -14.38 3.75 0.49
N VAL A 116 -15.12 3.18 -0.45
CA VAL A 116 -15.45 3.71 -1.75
C VAL A 116 -16.91 4.13 -1.73
N LEU A 117 -17.17 5.37 -2.13
CA LEU A 117 -18.50 5.98 -2.13
C LEU A 117 -18.98 6.16 -3.56
N GLY A 118 -20.27 5.90 -3.79
CA GLY A 118 -20.94 6.12 -5.09
C GLY A 118 -21.78 4.94 -5.54
N ASP A 119 -22.15 4.94 -6.83
CA ASP A 119 -22.89 3.85 -7.48
C ASP A 119 -21.96 2.66 -7.76
N VAL A 120 -21.62 1.94 -6.69
CA VAL A 120 -20.66 0.83 -6.70
C VAL A 120 -21.25 -0.51 -7.15
N GLU A 121 -22.59 -0.62 -7.20
CA GLU A 121 -23.30 -1.87 -7.47
C GLU A 121 -23.11 -2.36 -8.91
N LYS A 122 -22.83 -1.43 -9.84
CA LYS A 122 -22.63 -1.72 -11.27
C LYS A 122 -21.17 -2.04 -11.62
N ILE A 123 -20.27 -1.96 -10.64
CA ILE A 123 -18.83 -2.14 -10.81
C ILE A 123 -18.46 -3.61 -10.68
N LYS A 124 -17.76 -4.13 -11.69
CA LYS A 124 -17.31 -5.53 -11.74
C LYS A 124 -15.87 -5.69 -11.30
N VAL A 125 -15.01 -4.73 -11.62
CA VAL A 125 -13.59 -4.74 -11.26
C VAL A 125 -13.22 -3.40 -10.64
N TYR A 126 -12.45 -3.45 -9.57
CA TYR A 126 -11.94 -2.29 -8.84
C TYR A 126 -10.43 -2.22 -9.06
N HIS A 127 -9.98 -1.17 -9.75
CA HIS A 127 -8.58 -0.80 -9.82
C HIS A 127 -8.30 0.17 -8.67
N ILE A 128 -7.41 -0.24 -7.76
CA ILE A 128 -7.17 0.46 -6.50
C ILE A 128 -5.72 0.94 -6.52
N TYR A 129 -5.53 2.25 -6.45
CA TYR A 129 -4.23 2.89 -6.41
C TYR A 129 -4.02 3.50 -5.03
N ILE A 130 -3.05 2.99 -4.29
CA ILE A 130 -2.70 3.48 -2.96
C ILE A 130 -1.38 4.25 -3.07
N THR A 131 -1.40 5.55 -2.78
CA THR A 131 -0.21 6.41 -2.79
C THR A 131 0.38 6.50 -1.39
N PHE A 132 1.71 6.38 -1.31
CA PHE A 132 2.47 6.42 -0.06
C PHE A 132 3.31 7.70 0.08
N GLU A 133 3.73 8.04 1.30
CA GLU A 133 4.56 9.23 1.59
C GLU A 133 5.93 9.15 0.88
N SER A 134 6.45 7.96 0.62
CA SER A 134 7.66 7.74 -0.18
C SER A 134 7.52 8.12 -1.67
N GLY A 135 6.29 8.30 -2.15
CA GLY A 135 5.97 8.44 -3.58
C GLY A 135 5.68 7.12 -4.29
N GLU A 136 5.81 5.98 -3.60
CA GLU A 136 5.43 4.67 -4.12
C GLU A 136 3.91 4.59 -4.35
N ILE A 137 3.51 3.91 -5.43
CA ILE A 137 2.11 3.67 -5.76
C ILE A 137 1.88 2.17 -5.86
N LEU A 138 1.03 1.63 -5.01
CA LEU A 138 0.59 0.25 -5.08
C LEU A 138 -0.71 0.16 -5.88
N HIS A 139 -0.65 -0.51 -7.04
CA HIS A 139 -1.80 -0.77 -7.89
C HIS A 139 -2.31 -2.19 -7.71
N LEU A 140 -3.58 -2.34 -7.37
CA LEU A 140 -4.24 -3.60 -7.05
C LEU A 140 -5.53 -3.75 -7.86
N HIS A 141 -5.88 -4.99 -8.16
CA HIS A 141 -7.18 -5.34 -8.75
C HIS A 141 -7.99 -6.17 -7.78
N ALA A 142 -9.28 -5.85 -7.66
CA ALA A 142 -10.21 -6.60 -6.84
C ALA A 142 -11.55 -6.81 -7.55
N VAL A 143 -12.09 -8.01 -7.42
CA VAL A 143 -13.42 -8.37 -7.94
C VAL A 143 -14.34 -8.62 -6.74
N PRO A 144 -15.55 -8.02 -6.70
CA PRO A 144 -16.52 -8.26 -5.63
C PRO A 144 -16.79 -9.75 -5.42
N GLY A 145 -16.82 -10.18 -4.16
CA GLY A 145 -17.16 -11.57 -3.79
C GLY A 145 -16.08 -12.61 -4.08
N ILE A 146 -14.93 -12.24 -4.68
CA ILE A 146 -13.78 -13.13 -4.86
C ILE A 146 -12.62 -12.62 -3.99
N GLN A 147 -12.23 -13.40 -2.99
CA GLN A 147 -11.01 -13.13 -2.22
C GLN A 147 -9.80 -13.47 -3.10
N HIS A 148 -9.09 -12.44 -3.59
CA HIS A 148 -7.92 -12.64 -4.45
C HIS A 148 -6.67 -12.94 -3.61
N GLN A 149 -6.04 -14.08 -3.89
CA GLN A 149 -4.77 -14.49 -3.31
C GLN A 149 -3.63 -14.12 -4.29
N ARG A 150 -2.89 -13.06 -3.95
CA ARG A 150 -1.71 -12.49 -4.64
C ARG A 150 -1.93 -11.83 -6.01
N ILE A 151 -1.55 -10.55 -6.12
CA ILE A 151 -1.09 -9.93 -7.37
C ILE A 151 0.31 -9.40 -7.10
N ALA A 152 1.29 -9.89 -7.86
CA ALA A 152 2.67 -9.44 -7.79
C ALA A 152 2.77 -8.01 -8.36
N MET A 153 3.47 -7.17 -7.60
CA MET A 153 3.76 -5.78 -7.88
C MET A 153 4.50 -5.62 -9.21
N CYS A 154 4.01 -4.73 -10.08
CA CYS A 154 4.83 -4.15 -11.15
C CYS A 154 5.39 -2.85 -10.60
N SER A 155 6.69 -2.84 -10.26
CA SER A 155 7.43 -1.59 -10.09
C SER A 155 7.49 -0.91 -11.46
N ILE A 156 6.83 0.23 -11.60
CA ILE A 156 7.08 1.11 -12.73
C ILE A 156 8.36 1.85 -12.37
N ASP A 157 9.49 1.35 -12.88
CA ASP A 157 10.72 2.12 -12.92
C ASP A 157 10.47 3.34 -13.80
N VAL A 158 10.35 4.52 -13.18
CA VAL A 158 10.41 5.79 -13.90
C VAL A 158 11.87 6.04 -14.23
N GLU A 159 12.34 5.40 -15.31
CA GLU A 159 13.60 5.73 -15.95
C GLU A 159 13.32 6.66 -17.16
N ASN A 160 14.00 7.80 -17.17
CA ASN A 160 14.14 8.80 -18.24
C ASN A 160 13.02 9.83 -18.48
N VAL A 161 13.27 11.07 -18.03
CA VAL A 161 13.54 12.22 -18.91
C VAL A 161 14.70 13.04 -18.35
#